data_AF-A0A7Y3J1P7-F1
#
_entry.id   AF-A0A7Y3J1P7-F1
#
_cell.length_a   1.000
_cell.length_b   1.000
_cell.length_c   1.000
_cell.angle_alpha   90.00
_cell.angle_beta   90.00
_cell.angle_gamma   90.00
#
_symmetry.space_group_name_H-M   'P 1'
#
loop_
_entity.id
_entity.type
_entity.pdbx_description
1 polymer ?
#
loop_
_entity_poly.entity_id
_entity_poly.type
_entity_poly.pdbx_seq_one_letter_code
_entity_poly.pdbx_strand_id
1 'polypeptide(L)'
;MNFDEDLQRLAGLADTDESLIALALHALWEKILRQATGTPYATISAESPVVDAPELLRRLLGQNPSLRRYLDDQFVHDFARSRSWSNAVRHNFVRMETRRFQETLLQFETFCQHFPAFSSRDVVTQTLHRLRQRTCAQKEQHDQEIAALMKRNAALQEQLAQNEAEMTNYLDLAQELNFLNAERSRFKDELDLAELALERLSRDSAQSREELEQRIQDLRAQIEHSQQAQQQASQQMTEYQVYQDYMEVGEELSHYARSESPTRRTVKKLTVEQEQAVNLITEHRGDFYLKGPAGSGKSQVLVVAWYHLQKRYPEEYPLLVSSKPLVSIFEQIISTLGETRSPILVACVEDFLARSGNTSSSSIYPKIFLDDTQDVTGEQLARLRALSRDGLVMAGDFFTPGETTENSASFTLTQSFRCSPAILDYAGQWLPAGLRFPSPLGTPQSFLPPLILKVSDKTVVKTCEVQLRTCIEGQGYRPEEVLIIPFDEQGNFEPRLAKALSGIRISSWRETQGLSFPVVIVVLDQTPNPESAHARGIITALTRASERLIVLTLV
;
A
#
# COMPACT_ATOMS: atom_id res chain seq x y z
N MET A 1 7.22 72.41 10.97
CA MET A 1 6.24 71.34 11.23
C MET A 1 6.91 70.04 10.88
N ASN A 2 6.71 68.99 11.68
CA ASN A 2 7.42 67.72 11.49
C ASN A 2 6.60 66.78 10.59
N PHE A 3 6.79 66.86 9.27
CA PHE A 3 6.17 65.91 8.33
C PHE A 3 6.83 64.52 8.37
N ASP A 4 7.98 64.39 9.04
CA ASP A 4 8.72 63.13 9.12
C ASP A 4 7.95 62.10 9.98
N GLU A 5 7.19 62.55 10.98
CA GLU A 5 6.31 61.67 11.77
C GLU A 5 5.16 61.08 10.95
N ASP A 6 4.52 61.88 10.10
CA ASP A 6 3.45 61.40 9.22
C ASP A 6 4.00 60.40 8.18
N LEU A 7 5.21 60.65 7.68
CA LEU A 7 5.89 59.73 6.76
C LEU A 7 6.29 58.41 7.45
N GLN A 8 6.74 58.47 8.70
CA GLN A 8 7.00 57.27 9.50
C GLN A 8 5.72 56.46 9.77
N ARG A 9 4.59 57.14 10.00
CA ARG A 9 3.28 56.47 10.13
C ARG A 9 2.89 55.76 8.83
N LEU A 10 3.12 56.39 7.67
CA LEU A 10 2.90 55.73 6.37
C LEU A 10 3.78 54.49 6.20
N ALA A 11 5.03 54.52 6.66
CA ALA A 11 5.91 53.36 6.65
C ALA A 11 5.40 52.21 7.52
N GLY A 12 4.72 52.53 8.63
CA GLY A 12 4.03 51.55 9.47
C GLY A 12 2.84 50.88 8.78
N LEU A 13 2.29 51.48 7.72
CA LEU A 13 1.24 50.89 6.89
C LEU A 13 1.78 50.01 5.76
N ALA A 14 3.10 49.77 5.69
CA ALA A 14 3.72 49.02 4.59
C ALA A 14 3.22 47.57 4.45
N ASP A 15 2.59 47.01 5.48
CA ASP A 15 2.03 45.65 5.47
C ASP A 15 0.56 45.62 4.99
N THR A 16 -0.01 46.77 4.64
CA THR A 16 -1.39 46.94 4.17
C THR A 16 -1.49 47.02 2.64
N ASP A 17 -2.71 47.02 2.11
CA ASP A 17 -2.97 47.07 0.67
C ASP A 17 -2.38 48.34 0.00
N GLU A 18 -1.74 48.17 -1.16
CA GLU A 18 -1.12 49.23 -1.96
C GLU A 18 -2.06 50.43 -2.20
N SER A 19 -3.36 50.17 -2.34
CA SER A 19 -4.40 51.17 -2.54
C SER A 19 -4.61 52.05 -1.31
N LEU A 20 -4.56 51.46 -0.10
CA LEU A 20 -4.69 52.21 1.16
C LEU A 20 -3.45 53.07 1.40
N ILE A 21 -2.27 52.55 1.08
CA ILE A 21 -1.03 53.31 1.16
C ILE A 21 -1.05 54.48 0.16
N ALA A 22 -1.50 54.25 -1.08
CA ALA A 22 -1.65 55.31 -2.08
C ALA A 22 -2.64 56.41 -1.61
N LEU A 23 -3.76 56.00 -1.02
CA LEU A 23 -4.74 56.94 -0.45
C LEU A 23 -4.13 57.78 0.68
N ALA A 24 -3.39 57.13 1.57
CA ALA A 24 -2.74 57.80 2.69
C ALA A 24 -1.60 58.75 2.22
N LEU A 25 -0.87 58.37 1.16
CA LEU A 25 0.12 59.23 0.50
C LEU A 25 -0.53 60.49 -0.08
N HIS A 26 -1.64 60.35 -0.83
CA HIS A 26 -2.36 61.50 -1.39
C HIS A 26 -2.99 62.39 -0.30
N ALA A 27 -3.45 61.80 0.81
CA ALA A 27 -3.93 62.55 1.97
C ALA A 27 -2.79 63.37 2.63
N LEU A 28 -1.60 62.78 2.77
CA LEU A 28 -0.41 63.50 3.25
C LEU A 28 0.00 64.60 2.27
N TRP A 29 -0.02 64.32 0.97
CA TRP A 29 0.30 65.29 -0.07
C TRP A 29 -0.64 66.50 -0.02
N GLU A 30 -1.94 66.25 0.10
CA GLU A 30 -2.95 67.31 0.23
C GLU A 30 -2.75 68.12 1.53
N LYS A 31 -2.44 67.47 2.65
CA LYS A 31 -2.11 68.13 3.92
C LYS A 31 -0.92 69.09 3.76
N ILE A 32 0.15 68.63 3.11
CA ILE A 32 1.35 69.44 2.84
C ILE A 32 1.00 70.64 1.96
N LEU A 33 0.28 70.40 0.86
CA LEU A 33 -0.10 71.46 -0.08
C LEU A 33 -0.97 72.54 0.58
N ARG A 34 -1.99 72.13 1.33
CA ARG A 34 -2.89 73.06 2.06
C ARG A 34 -2.13 73.94 3.04
N GLN A 35 -1.18 73.34 3.78
CA GLN A 35 -0.36 74.09 4.73
C GLN A 35 0.59 75.06 4.00
N ALA A 36 1.21 74.62 2.91
CA ALA A 36 2.13 75.44 2.12
C ALA A 36 1.45 76.64 1.45
N THR A 37 0.21 76.47 0.99
CA THR A 37 -0.57 77.54 0.35
C THR A 37 -1.41 78.35 1.34
N GLY A 38 -1.31 78.09 2.65
CA GLY A 38 -2.12 78.75 3.68
C GLY A 38 -3.63 78.52 3.51
N THR A 39 -4.03 77.45 2.84
CA THR A 39 -5.44 77.14 2.56
C THR A 39 -5.98 76.22 3.66
N PRO A 40 -6.86 76.70 4.56
CA PRO A 40 -7.39 75.86 5.63
C PRO A 40 -8.19 74.68 5.06
N TYR A 41 -8.31 73.60 5.84
CA TYR A 41 -9.37 72.62 5.60
C TYR A 41 -10.68 73.37 5.79
N ALA A 42 -11.45 73.55 4.71
CA ALA A 42 -12.76 74.17 4.82
C ALA A 42 -13.58 73.35 5.84
N THR A 43 -13.97 73.97 6.95
CA THR A 43 -15.18 73.53 7.64
C THR A 43 -16.28 73.57 6.59
N ILE A 44 -17.07 72.50 6.50
CA ILE A 44 -18.13 72.31 5.51
C ILE A 44 -19.14 73.46 5.64
N SER A 45 -18.83 74.58 5.01
CA SER A 45 -19.62 75.78 4.87
C SER A 45 -19.88 75.91 3.38
N ALA A 46 -21.16 76.02 3.03
CA ALA A 46 -21.65 75.93 1.66
C ALA A 46 -21.08 77.00 0.70
N GLU A 47 -20.31 77.97 1.19
CA GLU A 47 -19.86 79.14 0.44
C GLU A 47 -18.35 79.12 0.07
N SER A 48 -17.57 78.15 0.55
CA SER A 48 -16.14 78.06 0.20
C SER A 48 -15.91 76.98 -0.88
N PRO A 49 -15.40 77.33 -2.07
CA PRO A 49 -15.15 76.34 -3.12
C PRO A 49 -14.12 75.32 -2.61
N VAL A 50 -14.45 74.03 -2.69
CA VAL A 50 -13.53 72.94 -2.38
C VAL A 50 -12.37 73.03 -3.37
N VAL A 51 -11.24 73.59 -2.92
CA VAL A 51 -10.04 73.68 -3.76
C VAL A 51 -9.44 72.28 -3.87
N ASP A 52 -9.42 71.75 -5.10
CA ASP A 52 -8.86 70.45 -5.40
C ASP A 52 -7.32 70.47 -5.33
N ALA A 53 -6.68 69.36 -4.98
CA ALA A 53 -5.25 69.31 -4.75
C ALA A 53 -4.38 69.69 -5.96
N PRO A 54 -4.73 69.36 -7.22
CA PRO A 54 -3.97 69.83 -8.39
C PRO A 54 -3.94 71.36 -8.47
N GLU A 55 -5.02 72.02 -8.04
CA GLU A 55 -5.10 73.47 -7.99
C GLU A 55 -4.24 74.06 -6.86
N LEU A 56 -4.20 73.39 -5.70
CA LEU A 56 -3.26 73.74 -4.63
C LEU A 56 -1.80 73.60 -5.09
N LEU A 57 -1.48 72.55 -5.84
CA LEU A 57 -0.15 72.36 -6.42
C LEU A 57 0.20 73.47 -7.41
N ARG A 58 -0.71 73.84 -8.33
CA ARG A 58 -0.49 74.98 -9.25
C ARG A 58 -0.26 76.29 -8.51
N ARG A 59 -1.03 76.56 -7.45
CA ARG A 59 -0.84 77.75 -6.60
C ARG A 59 0.54 77.75 -5.95
N LEU A 60 0.96 76.61 -5.40
CA LEU A 60 2.28 76.46 -4.80
C LEU A 60 3.41 76.73 -5.82
N LEU A 61 3.29 76.21 -7.04
CA LEU A 61 4.26 76.42 -8.12
C LEU A 61 4.29 77.88 -8.61
N GLY A 62 3.13 78.56 -8.62
CA GLY A 62 3.05 79.99 -8.91
C GLY A 62 3.73 80.86 -7.85
N GLN A 63 3.65 80.46 -6.57
CA GLN A 63 4.33 81.11 -5.46
C GLN A 63 5.85 80.82 -5.42
N ASN A 64 6.28 79.68 -6.00
CA ASN A 64 7.67 79.22 -5.96
C ASN A 64 8.18 78.82 -7.35
N PRO A 65 8.60 79.78 -8.21
CA PRO A 65 9.04 79.50 -9.57
C PRO A 65 10.25 78.56 -9.67
N SER A 66 11.07 78.47 -8.62
CA SER A 66 12.20 77.54 -8.55
C SER A 66 11.78 76.07 -8.53
N LEU A 67 10.60 75.75 -7.97
CA LEU A 67 10.04 74.40 -7.96
C LEU A 67 9.55 73.97 -9.35
N ARG A 68 9.09 74.92 -10.18
CA ARG A 68 8.58 74.64 -11.53
C ARG A 68 9.64 74.07 -12.48
N ARG A 69 10.93 74.20 -12.16
CA ARG A 69 12.03 73.55 -12.88
C ARG A 69 12.04 72.03 -12.74
N TYR A 70 11.44 71.52 -11.67
CA TYR A 70 11.45 70.10 -11.31
C TYR A 70 10.03 69.50 -11.30
N LEU A 71 9.03 70.31 -10.96
CA LEU A 71 7.61 69.96 -10.93
C LEU A 71 6.89 70.78 -12.00
N ASP A 72 7.01 70.33 -13.24
CA ASP A 72 6.45 71.00 -14.41
C ASP A 72 4.94 70.74 -14.59
N ASP A 73 4.36 71.26 -15.67
CA ASP A 73 2.93 71.09 -15.95
C ASP A 73 2.57 69.61 -16.24
N GLN A 74 3.54 68.82 -16.71
CA GLN A 74 3.39 67.37 -16.90
C GLN A 74 3.27 66.66 -15.55
N PHE A 75 4.11 67.02 -14.57
CA PHE A 75 4.00 66.51 -13.21
C PHE A 75 2.63 66.82 -12.58
N VAL A 76 2.11 68.04 -12.75
CA VAL A 76 0.78 68.42 -12.26
C VAL A 76 -0.33 67.57 -12.90
N HIS A 77 -0.22 67.33 -14.20
CA HIS A 77 -1.15 66.47 -14.93
C HIS A 77 -1.10 65.03 -14.43
N ASP A 78 0.08 64.47 -14.24
CA ASP A 78 0.26 63.10 -13.78
C ASP A 78 -0.14 62.92 -12.30
N PHE A 79 0.04 63.96 -11.48
CA PHE A 79 -0.50 64.04 -10.12
C PHE A 79 -2.03 64.03 -10.13
N ALA A 80 -2.68 64.83 -10.98
CA ALA A 80 -4.14 64.86 -11.09
C ALA A 80 -4.68 63.48 -11.53
N ARG A 81 -3.99 62.82 -12.47
CA ARG A 81 -4.32 61.46 -12.89
C ARG A 81 -4.15 60.45 -11.73
N SER A 82 -3.04 60.47 -11.01
CA SER A 82 -2.82 59.59 -9.85
C SER A 82 -3.89 59.82 -8.76
N ARG A 83 -4.26 61.07 -8.51
CA ARG A 83 -5.33 61.43 -7.56
C ARG A 83 -6.68 60.88 -7.99
N SER A 84 -7.00 60.86 -9.28
CA SER A 84 -8.26 60.26 -9.76
C SER A 84 -8.35 58.78 -9.38
N TRP A 85 -7.23 58.04 -9.42
CA TRP A 85 -7.17 56.66 -8.94
C TRP A 85 -7.32 56.56 -7.43
N SER A 86 -6.63 57.42 -6.67
CA SER A 86 -6.81 57.48 -5.21
C SER A 86 -8.27 57.79 -4.81
N ASN A 87 -8.97 58.62 -5.58
CA ASN A 87 -10.38 58.90 -5.36
C ASN A 87 -11.25 57.68 -5.69
N ALA A 88 -10.92 56.92 -6.74
CA ALA A 88 -11.59 55.65 -7.02
C ALA A 88 -11.35 54.63 -5.90
N VAL A 89 -10.17 54.57 -5.29
CA VAL A 89 -9.93 53.76 -4.08
C VAL A 89 -10.84 54.25 -2.94
N ARG A 90 -10.86 55.57 -2.68
CA ARG A 90 -11.63 56.16 -1.57
C ARG A 90 -13.14 55.92 -1.67
N HIS A 91 -13.70 56.08 -2.87
CA HIS A 91 -15.14 56.09 -3.07
C HIS A 91 -15.71 54.75 -3.53
N ASN A 92 -14.91 53.96 -4.26
CA ASN A 92 -15.36 52.72 -4.89
C ASN A 92 -14.56 51.49 -4.43
N PHE A 93 -13.62 51.65 -3.48
CA PHE A 93 -12.75 50.58 -2.99
C PHE A 93 -12.02 49.83 -4.11
N VAL A 94 -11.71 50.53 -5.21
CA VAL A 94 -11.01 49.96 -6.36
C VAL A 94 -9.58 49.61 -5.95
N ARG A 95 -9.15 48.38 -6.26
CA ARG A 95 -7.75 47.96 -6.07
C ARG A 95 -6.84 48.68 -7.06
N MET A 96 -5.78 49.33 -6.55
CA MET A 96 -4.79 49.99 -7.37
C MET A 96 -3.81 48.96 -7.96
N GLU A 97 -3.50 49.09 -9.25
CA GLU A 97 -2.45 48.29 -9.88
C GLU A 97 -1.08 48.64 -9.30
N THR A 98 -0.25 47.62 -9.02
CA THR A 98 1.11 47.79 -8.50
C THR A 98 1.93 48.81 -9.29
N ARG A 99 1.84 48.78 -10.64
CA ARG A 99 2.55 49.76 -11.47
C ARG A 99 2.16 51.21 -11.14
N ARG A 100 0.86 51.47 -10.96
CA ARG A 100 0.34 52.81 -10.65
C ARG A 100 0.69 53.24 -9.23
N PHE A 101 0.73 52.28 -8.31
CA PHE A 101 1.22 52.52 -6.96
C PHE A 101 2.70 52.92 -6.96
N GLN A 102 3.55 52.21 -7.73
CA GLN A 102 4.97 52.52 -7.89
C GLN A 102 5.17 53.90 -8.54
N GLU A 103 4.37 54.24 -9.55
CA GLU A 103 4.37 55.58 -10.17
C GLU A 103 3.98 56.66 -9.15
N THR A 104 2.98 56.40 -8.31
CA THR A 104 2.53 57.33 -7.25
C THR A 104 3.61 57.54 -6.17
N LEU A 105 4.31 56.47 -5.78
CA LEU A 105 5.45 56.56 -4.86
C LEU A 105 6.59 57.39 -5.44
N LEU A 106 6.93 57.16 -6.72
CA LEU A 106 7.99 57.91 -7.39
C LEU A 106 7.64 59.40 -7.54
N GLN A 107 6.38 59.69 -7.88
CA GLN A 107 5.89 61.07 -7.94
C GLN A 107 5.97 61.76 -6.58
N PHE A 108 5.57 61.07 -5.51
CA PHE A 108 5.66 61.60 -4.16
C PHE A 108 7.12 61.78 -3.71
N GLU A 109 8.00 60.83 -4.02
CA GLU A 109 9.43 60.95 -3.78
C GLU A 109 10.01 62.18 -4.47
N THR A 110 9.70 62.36 -5.76
CA THR A 110 10.14 63.52 -6.55
C THR A 110 9.65 64.83 -5.92
N PHE A 111 8.38 64.87 -5.49
CA PHE A 111 7.83 66.02 -4.78
C PHE A 111 8.62 66.32 -3.50
N CYS A 112 8.87 65.31 -2.65
CA CYS A 112 9.59 65.49 -1.41
C CYS A 112 11.06 65.91 -1.58
N GLN A 113 11.74 65.42 -2.63
CA GLN A 113 13.13 65.80 -2.92
C GLN A 113 13.28 67.31 -3.17
N HIS A 114 12.28 67.91 -3.81
CA HIS A 114 12.30 69.33 -4.18
C HIS A 114 11.56 70.23 -3.19
N PHE A 115 10.72 69.68 -2.30
CA PHE A 115 9.96 70.45 -1.34
C PHE A 115 10.74 70.72 -0.04
N PRO A 116 10.91 71.98 0.40
CA PRO A 116 11.83 72.36 1.49
C PRO A 116 11.32 72.05 2.91
N ALA A 117 10.17 71.40 3.07
CA ALA A 117 9.55 71.22 4.40
C ALA A 117 9.95 69.93 5.14
N PHE A 118 10.74 69.05 4.52
CA PHE A 118 11.23 67.82 5.15
C PHE A 118 12.58 68.07 5.83
N SER A 119 12.76 67.53 7.04
CA SER A 119 13.96 67.82 7.86
C SER A 119 15.22 67.13 7.31
N SER A 120 15.05 65.99 6.61
CA SER A 120 16.13 65.27 5.95
C SER A 120 15.64 64.54 4.71
N ARG A 121 16.27 64.83 3.55
CA ARG A 121 15.98 64.14 2.29
C ARG A 121 16.30 62.64 2.36
N ASP A 122 17.38 62.30 3.06
CA ASP A 122 17.81 60.90 3.21
C ASP A 122 16.78 60.07 3.97
N VAL A 123 16.15 60.65 4.99
CA VAL A 123 15.08 59.98 5.76
C VAL A 123 13.88 59.70 4.87
N VAL A 124 13.49 60.64 4.01
CA VAL A 124 12.38 60.45 3.08
C VAL A 124 12.66 59.34 2.07
N THR A 125 13.81 59.41 1.38
CA THR A 125 14.20 58.41 0.38
C THR A 125 14.32 57.02 1.00
N GLN A 126 14.95 56.89 2.18
CA GLN A 126 15.02 55.60 2.87
C GLN A 126 13.65 55.05 3.26
N THR A 127 12.74 55.91 3.71
CA THR A 127 11.40 55.49 4.15
C THR A 127 10.56 55.00 2.97
N LEU A 128 10.56 55.74 1.85
CA LEU A 128 9.86 55.34 0.63
C LEU A 128 10.48 54.10 0.00
N HIS A 129 11.81 53.95 0.04
CA HIS A 129 12.49 52.75 -0.43
C HIS A 129 12.09 51.50 0.38
N ARG A 130 12.04 51.60 1.72
CA ARG A 130 11.56 50.50 2.58
C ARG A 130 10.11 50.12 2.27
N LEU A 131 9.25 51.12 2.05
CA LEU A 131 7.85 50.90 1.72
C LEU A 131 7.72 50.16 0.38
N ARG A 132 8.52 50.56 -0.61
CA ARG A 132 8.59 49.90 -1.93
C ARG A 132 9.10 48.45 -1.84
N GLN A 133 10.12 48.19 -1.04
CA GLN A 133 10.66 46.84 -0.87
C GLN A 133 9.67 45.90 -0.21
N ARG A 134 8.99 46.35 0.86
CA ARG A 134 8.03 45.53 1.61
C ARG A 134 6.81 45.15 0.77
N THR A 135 6.24 46.11 0.04
CA THR A 135 5.10 45.87 -0.85
C THR A 135 5.45 44.88 -1.98
N CYS A 136 6.67 44.95 -2.53
CA CYS A 136 7.16 43.99 -3.52
C CYS A 136 7.33 42.57 -2.93
N ALA A 137 7.97 42.45 -1.77
CA ALA A 137 8.20 41.16 -1.11
C ALA A 137 6.88 40.48 -0.71
N GLN A 138 5.91 41.26 -0.21
CA GLN A 138 4.60 40.73 0.17
C GLN A 138 3.83 40.23 -1.06
N LYS A 139 3.93 40.91 -2.20
CA LYS A 139 3.31 40.46 -3.45
C LYS A 139 3.92 39.14 -3.94
N GLU A 140 5.23 39.02 -3.93
CA GLU A 140 5.90 37.77 -4.31
C GLU A 140 5.48 36.60 -3.41
N GLN A 141 5.37 36.84 -2.09
CA GLN A 141 4.88 35.84 -1.15
C GLN A 141 3.43 35.43 -1.44
N HIS A 142 2.54 36.40 -1.69
CA HIS A 142 1.14 36.12 -2.05
C HIS A 142 1.03 35.38 -3.38
N ASP A 143 1.81 35.75 -4.39
CA ASP A 143 1.80 35.08 -5.69
C ASP A 143 2.29 33.63 -5.58
N GLN A 144 3.29 33.36 -4.73
CA GLN A 144 3.74 32.00 -4.41
C GLN A 144 2.66 31.20 -3.68
N GLU A 145 1.97 31.82 -2.71
CA GLU A 145 0.88 31.16 -1.98
C GLU A 145 -0.30 30.84 -2.91
N ILE A 146 -0.69 31.77 -3.78
CA ILE A 146 -1.73 31.56 -4.80
C ILE A 146 -1.33 30.42 -5.74
N ALA A 147 -0.08 30.41 -6.24
CA ALA A 147 0.41 29.34 -7.10
C ALA A 147 0.38 27.97 -6.40
N ALA A 148 0.75 27.92 -5.12
CA ALA A 148 0.69 26.70 -4.31
C ALA A 148 -0.76 26.23 -4.11
N LEU A 149 -1.69 27.16 -3.82
CA LEU A 149 -3.12 26.87 -3.67
C LEU A 149 -3.74 26.39 -4.99
N MET A 150 -3.38 26.99 -6.13
CA MET A 150 -3.83 26.55 -7.45
C MET A 150 -3.35 25.13 -7.76
N LYS A 151 -2.08 24.83 -7.47
CA LYS A 151 -1.52 23.48 -7.65
C LYS A 151 -2.24 22.45 -6.77
N ARG A 152 -2.56 22.81 -5.52
CA ARG A 152 -3.31 21.95 -4.61
C ARG A 152 -4.76 21.73 -5.08
N ASN A 153 -5.43 22.76 -5.57
CA ASN A 153 -6.78 22.64 -6.13
C ASN A 153 -6.83 21.75 -7.36
N ALA A 154 -5.85 21.86 -8.26
CA ALA A 154 -5.76 21.00 -9.44
C ALA A 154 -5.62 19.52 -9.04
N ALA A 155 -4.76 19.21 -8.07
CA ALA A 155 -4.59 17.84 -7.57
C ALA A 155 -5.88 17.30 -6.91
N LEU A 156 -6.61 18.13 -6.16
CA LEU A 156 -7.88 17.72 -5.57
C LEU A 156 -8.97 17.48 -6.62
N GLN A 157 -9.01 18.26 -7.70
CA GLN A 157 -9.93 18.05 -8.80
C GLN A 157 -9.64 16.73 -9.54
N GLU A 158 -8.38 16.38 -9.72
CA GLU A 158 -7.98 15.10 -10.30
C GLU A 158 -8.41 13.91 -9.43
N GLN A 159 -8.22 14.01 -8.11
CA GLN A 159 -8.70 12.99 -7.17
C GLN A 159 -10.22 12.84 -7.16
N LEU A 160 -10.96 13.95 -7.25
CA LEU A 160 -12.42 13.89 -7.34
C LEU A 160 -12.88 13.20 -8.62
N ALA A 161 -12.25 13.50 -9.77
CA ALA A 161 -12.57 12.83 -11.03
C ALA A 161 -12.27 11.32 -10.99
N GLN A 162 -11.18 10.91 -10.34
CA GLN A 162 -10.86 9.50 -10.12
C GLN A 162 -11.92 8.80 -9.26
N ASN A 163 -12.32 9.42 -8.13
CA ASN A 163 -13.34 8.87 -7.25
C ASN A 163 -14.73 8.79 -7.92
N GLU A 164 -15.08 9.77 -8.76
CA GLU A 164 -16.32 9.74 -9.53
C GLU A 164 -16.35 8.58 -10.54
N ALA A 165 -15.22 8.33 -11.21
CA ALA A 165 -15.09 7.20 -12.14
C ALA A 165 -15.18 5.84 -11.42
N GLU A 166 -14.61 5.73 -10.22
CA GLU A 166 -14.75 4.53 -9.39
C GLU A 166 -16.20 4.32 -8.94
N MET A 167 -16.89 5.39 -8.50
CA MET A 167 -18.29 5.33 -8.09
C MET A 167 -19.21 4.84 -9.22
N THR A 168 -18.98 5.27 -10.46
CA THR A 168 -19.74 4.76 -11.60
C THR A 168 -19.55 3.26 -11.82
N ASN A 169 -18.33 2.75 -11.67
CA ASN A 169 -18.07 1.31 -11.79
C ASN A 169 -18.79 0.51 -10.70
N TYR A 170 -18.87 1.05 -9.48
CA TYR A 170 -19.60 0.42 -8.37
C TYR A 170 -21.12 0.40 -8.61
N LEU A 171 -21.68 1.44 -9.23
CA LEU A 171 -23.10 1.48 -9.57
C LEU A 171 -23.48 0.45 -10.63
N ASP A 172 -22.65 0.28 -11.66
CA ASP A 172 -22.88 -0.71 -12.72
C ASP A 172 -22.83 -2.13 -12.14
N LEU A 173 -21.83 -2.42 -11.30
CA LEU A 173 -21.73 -3.70 -10.61
C LEU A 173 -22.95 -3.97 -9.71
N ALA A 174 -23.45 -2.96 -9.00
CA ALA A 174 -24.64 -3.11 -8.16
C ALA A 174 -25.92 -3.40 -8.97
N GLN A 175 -26.06 -2.84 -10.18
CA GLN A 175 -27.19 -3.13 -11.05
C GLN A 175 -27.16 -4.57 -11.56
N GLU A 176 -25.98 -5.06 -11.94
CA GLU A 176 -25.79 -6.43 -12.38
C GLU A 176 -26.10 -7.44 -11.27
N LEU A 177 -25.67 -7.16 -10.03
CA LEU A 177 -26.01 -7.96 -8.86
C LEU A 177 -27.52 -8.04 -8.59
N ASN A 178 -28.25 -6.94 -8.77
CA ASN A 178 -29.70 -6.93 -8.59
C ASN A 178 -30.41 -7.76 -9.64
N PHE A 179 -29.95 -7.71 -10.89
CA PHE A 179 -30.48 -8.54 -11.97
C PHE A 179 -30.30 -10.03 -11.67
N LEU A 180 -29.09 -10.45 -11.29
CA LEU A 180 -28.78 -11.85 -10.97
C LEU A 180 -29.55 -12.36 -9.75
N ASN A 181 -29.76 -11.52 -8.73
CA ASN A 181 -30.57 -11.88 -7.56
C ASN A 181 -32.05 -12.11 -7.91
N ALA A 182 -32.61 -11.29 -8.81
CA ALA A 182 -33.98 -11.47 -9.29
C ALA A 182 -34.13 -12.79 -10.05
N GLU A 183 -33.12 -13.17 -10.83
CA GLU A 183 -33.10 -14.43 -11.57
C GLU A 183 -33.00 -15.64 -10.63
N ARG A 184 -32.13 -15.57 -9.60
CA ARG A 184 -32.01 -16.62 -8.58
C ARG A 184 -33.33 -16.85 -7.83
N SER A 185 -34.07 -15.79 -7.52
CA SER A 185 -35.38 -15.91 -6.86
C SER A 185 -36.36 -16.69 -7.72
N ARG A 186 -36.40 -16.41 -9.03
CA ARG A 186 -37.29 -17.12 -9.95
C ARG A 186 -37.00 -18.62 -10.00
N PHE A 187 -35.73 -19.00 -10.08
CA PHE A 187 -35.35 -20.41 -10.11
C PHE A 187 -35.63 -21.14 -8.80
N LYS A 188 -35.51 -20.45 -7.66
CA LYS A 188 -35.88 -21.02 -6.37
C LYS A 188 -37.39 -21.30 -6.31
N ASP A 189 -38.20 -20.34 -6.75
CA ASP A 189 -39.66 -20.50 -6.77
C ASP A 189 -40.08 -21.67 -7.70
N GLU A 190 -39.41 -21.85 -8.84
CA GLU A 190 -39.63 -22.99 -9.73
C GLU A 190 -39.27 -24.33 -9.08
N LEU A 191 -38.18 -24.37 -8.32
CA LEU A 191 -37.71 -25.58 -7.64
C LEU A 191 -38.63 -25.98 -6.49
N ASP A 192 -39.05 -25.02 -5.67
CA ASP A 192 -40.02 -25.24 -4.60
C ASP A 192 -41.34 -25.78 -5.18
N LEU A 193 -41.79 -25.25 -6.32
CA LEU A 193 -42.97 -25.77 -7.03
C LEU A 193 -42.78 -27.22 -7.53
N ALA A 194 -41.59 -27.54 -8.05
CA ALA A 194 -41.27 -28.89 -8.53
C ALA A 194 -41.20 -29.91 -7.39
N GLU A 195 -40.61 -29.56 -6.26
CA GLU A 195 -40.56 -30.41 -5.06
C GLU A 195 -41.96 -30.68 -4.51
N LEU A 196 -42.81 -29.65 -4.45
CA LEU A 196 -44.19 -29.79 -4.01
C LEU A 196 -45.01 -30.70 -4.95
N ALA A 197 -44.72 -30.68 -6.25
CA ALA A 197 -45.32 -31.59 -7.22
C ALA A 197 -44.87 -33.04 -7.00
N LEU A 198 -43.60 -33.24 -6.65
CA LEU A 198 -43.00 -34.54 -6.37
C LEU A 198 -43.54 -35.15 -5.06
N GLU A 199 -43.72 -34.33 -4.03
CA GLU A 199 -44.39 -34.74 -2.79
C GLU A 199 -45.86 -35.14 -3.01
N ARG A 200 -46.58 -34.41 -3.87
CA ARG A 200 -47.96 -34.78 -4.23
C ARG A 200 -48.02 -36.10 -4.97
N LEU A 201 -47.16 -36.30 -5.97
CA LEU A 201 -47.07 -37.55 -6.72
C LEU A 201 -46.71 -38.76 -5.85
N SER A 202 -45.84 -38.57 -4.85
CA SER A 202 -45.47 -39.62 -3.90
C SER A 202 -46.55 -39.94 -2.86
N ARG A 203 -47.42 -38.96 -2.52
CA ARG A 203 -48.59 -39.18 -1.65
C ARG A 203 -49.76 -39.84 -2.37
N ASP A 204 -49.96 -39.53 -3.66
CA ASP A 204 -51.05 -40.11 -4.45
C ASP A 204 -50.74 -41.56 -4.92
N SER A 205 -49.50 -42.03 -4.79
CA SER A 205 -49.05 -43.36 -5.24
C SER A 205 -49.21 -44.47 -4.21
N ALA A 206 -50.43 -44.73 -3.75
CA ALA A 206 -50.79 -45.99 -3.08
C ALA A 206 -51.40 -47.04 -4.04
N GLN A 207 -51.71 -46.71 -5.29
CA GLN A 207 -52.51 -47.60 -6.16
C GLN A 207 -51.93 -48.02 -7.53
N SER A 208 -50.87 -47.41 -8.08
CA SER A 208 -50.34 -47.86 -9.38
C SER A 208 -48.81 -47.76 -9.42
N ARG A 209 -48.14 -48.81 -8.93
CA ARG A 209 -46.67 -48.87 -8.80
C ARG A 209 -45.92 -48.96 -10.14
N GLU A 210 -46.55 -49.44 -11.21
CA GLU A 210 -45.85 -49.77 -12.46
C GLU A 210 -45.73 -48.57 -13.43
N GLU A 211 -46.78 -47.76 -13.57
CA GLU A 211 -46.71 -46.51 -14.36
C GLU A 211 -45.85 -45.43 -13.66
N LEU A 212 -45.78 -45.47 -12.33
CA LEU A 212 -44.94 -44.57 -11.54
C LEU A 212 -43.46 -44.85 -11.68
N GLU A 213 -43.03 -46.10 -11.81
CA GLU A 213 -41.61 -46.41 -11.98
C GLU A 213 -41.06 -45.88 -13.32
N GLN A 214 -41.85 -45.98 -14.39
CA GLN A 214 -41.50 -45.38 -15.69
C GLN A 214 -41.51 -43.85 -15.62
N ARG A 215 -42.49 -43.24 -14.94
CA ARG A 215 -42.55 -41.78 -14.83
C ARG A 215 -41.49 -41.19 -13.89
N ILE A 216 -41.10 -41.93 -12.85
CA ILE A 216 -39.96 -41.61 -11.98
C ILE A 216 -38.65 -41.70 -12.78
N GLN A 217 -38.52 -42.66 -13.70
CA GLN A 217 -37.36 -42.72 -14.60
C GLN A 217 -37.31 -41.53 -15.58
N ASP A 218 -38.44 -41.16 -16.18
CA ASP A 218 -38.52 -39.99 -17.07
C ASP A 218 -38.20 -38.67 -16.33
N LEU A 219 -38.73 -38.50 -15.12
CA LEU A 219 -38.45 -37.32 -14.30
C LEU A 219 -37.01 -37.31 -13.78
N ARG A 220 -36.41 -38.48 -13.50
CA ARG A 220 -34.98 -38.58 -13.18
C ARG A 220 -34.11 -38.19 -14.38
N ALA A 221 -34.49 -38.57 -15.59
CA ALA A 221 -33.79 -38.17 -16.81
C ALA A 221 -33.95 -36.66 -17.09
N GLN A 222 -35.13 -36.08 -16.82
CA GLN A 222 -35.33 -34.63 -16.90
C GLN A 222 -34.57 -33.87 -15.81
N ILE A 223 -34.48 -34.42 -14.60
CA ILE A 223 -33.65 -33.89 -13.52
C ILE A 223 -32.17 -33.96 -13.90
N GLU A 224 -31.70 -35.07 -14.49
CA GLU A 224 -30.31 -35.19 -14.99
C GLU A 224 -30.03 -34.21 -16.13
N HIS A 225 -30.97 -34.04 -17.06
CA HIS A 225 -30.85 -33.11 -18.17
C HIS A 225 -30.87 -31.65 -17.70
N SER A 226 -31.74 -31.31 -16.74
CA SER A 226 -31.77 -29.99 -16.11
C SER A 226 -30.56 -29.76 -15.21
N GLN A 227 -30.03 -30.80 -14.55
CA GLN A 227 -28.78 -30.73 -13.79
C GLN A 227 -27.56 -30.58 -14.71
N GLN A 228 -27.55 -31.20 -15.89
CA GLN A 228 -26.50 -30.98 -16.90
C GLN A 228 -26.59 -29.58 -17.50
N ALA A 229 -27.79 -29.08 -17.80
CA ALA A 229 -27.99 -27.70 -18.25
C ALA A 229 -27.62 -26.69 -17.15
N GLN A 230 -27.94 -26.99 -15.89
CA GLN A 230 -27.54 -26.23 -14.71
C GLN A 230 -26.03 -26.31 -14.46
N GLN A 231 -25.36 -27.42 -14.75
CA GLN A 231 -23.90 -27.54 -14.70
C GLN A 231 -23.21 -26.78 -15.82
N GLN A 232 -23.79 -26.72 -17.02
CA GLN A 232 -23.26 -25.91 -18.12
C GLN A 232 -23.46 -24.41 -17.87
N ALA A 233 -24.63 -24.01 -17.35
CA ALA A 233 -24.89 -22.65 -16.91
C ALA A 233 -24.07 -22.26 -15.67
N SER A 234 -23.84 -23.19 -14.73
CA SER A 234 -22.98 -22.95 -13.56
C SER A 234 -21.51 -22.88 -13.94
N GLN A 235 -21.04 -23.63 -14.93
CA GLN A 235 -19.69 -23.49 -15.49
C GLN A 235 -19.49 -22.11 -16.13
N GLN A 236 -20.51 -21.57 -16.79
CA GLN A 236 -20.48 -20.20 -17.32
C GLN A 236 -20.59 -19.13 -16.21
N MET A 237 -21.30 -19.41 -15.09
CA MET A 237 -21.30 -18.53 -13.91
C MET A 237 -20.02 -18.62 -13.07
N THR A 238 -19.29 -19.75 -13.13
CA THR A 238 -18.00 -19.93 -12.43
C THR A 238 -16.93 -18.97 -12.96
N GLU A 239 -17.04 -18.53 -14.23
CA GLU A 239 -16.18 -17.49 -14.80
C GLU A 239 -16.45 -16.09 -14.21
N TYR A 240 -17.63 -15.84 -13.63
CA TYR A 240 -18.01 -14.56 -13.00
C TYR A 240 -18.02 -14.59 -11.46
N GLN A 241 -17.80 -15.75 -10.85
CA GLN A 241 -17.83 -16.01 -9.40
C GLN A 241 -16.66 -15.39 -8.59
N VAL A 242 -15.68 -14.78 -9.26
CA VAL A 242 -14.50 -14.12 -8.64
C VAL A 242 -14.87 -12.82 -7.90
N TYR A 243 -16.06 -12.27 -8.13
CA TYR A 243 -16.47 -10.96 -7.60
C TYR A 243 -17.43 -10.99 -6.40
N GLN A 244 -17.87 -12.16 -5.94
CA GLN A 244 -18.96 -12.27 -4.95
C GLN A 244 -18.61 -12.96 -3.63
N ASP A 245 -17.33 -13.23 -3.36
CA ASP A 245 -16.81 -13.56 -2.02
C ASP A 245 -16.92 -12.39 -1.01
N TYR A 246 -17.46 -11.24 -1.45
CA TYR A 246 -17.48 -9.98 -0.71
C TYR A 246 -18.76 -9.74 0.13
N MET A 247 -19.74 -10.63 0.12
CA MET A 247 -21.02 -10.39 0.84
C MET A 247 -21.37 -11.55 1.78
N GLU A 248 -20.40 -11.87 2.63
CA GLU A 248 -20.60 -11.97 4.08
C GLU A 248 -21.76 -12.80 4.66
N VAL A 249 -21.38 -13.75 5.51
CA VAL A 249 -21.81 -13.79 6.93
C VAL A 249 -23.30 -14.08 7.22
N GLY A 250 -24.06 -14.57 6.24
CA GLY A 250 -25.33 -15.22 6.52
C GLY A 250 -25.18 -16.59 7.18
N GLU A 251 -24.89 -16.61 8.49
CA GLU A 251 -25.49 -17.56 9.43
C GLU A 251 -25.09 -19.04 9.16
N GLU A 252 -23.88 -19.47 9.51
CA GLU A 252 -23.60 -19.81 10.92
C GLU A 252 -24.88 -20.19 11.67
N LEU A 253 -25.28 -21.47 11.69
CA LEU A 253 -25.92 -22.15 12.85
C LEU A 253 -26.61 -23.49 12.57
N SER A 254 -26.30 -24.23 11.51
CA SER A 254 -26.78 -25.62 11.39
C SER A 254 -25.67 -26.62 11.10
N HIS A 255 -25.17 -27.17 12.21
CA HIS A 255 -24.70 -28.55 12.32
C HIS A 255 -23.23 -28.86 12.01
N TYR A 256 -22.45 -28.63 13.07
CA TYR A 256 -21.22 -29.27 13.55
C TYR A 256 -21.14 -30.82 13.48
N ALA A 257 -21.70 -31.48 12.47
CA ALA A 257 -21.65 -32.94 12.39
C ALA A 257 -21.60 -33.45 10.95
N ARG A 258 -20.38 -33.54 10.39
CA ARG A 258 -19.79 -34.73 9.74
C ARG A 258 -18.70 -34.35 8.74
N SER A 259 -17.46 -34.38 9.24
CA SER A 259 -16.24 -34.94 8.62
C SER A 259 -16.03 -34.83 7.09
N GLU A 260 -14.91 -34.17 6.76
CA GLU A 260 -13.99 -34.39 5.62
C GLU A 260 -14.42 -33.97 4.20
N SER A 261 -13.82 -32.87 3.70
CA SER A 261 -13.22 -32.68 2.35
C SER A 261 -12.78 -31.20 2.18
N PRO A 262 -12.25 -30.71 1.02
CA PRO A 262 -11.05 -31.10 0.30
C PRO A 262 -10.22 -29.85 -0.07
N THR A 263 -9.11 -29.59 0.61
CA THR A 263 -8.05 -28.70 0.09
C THR A 263 -7.38 -29.40 -1.09
N ARG A 264 -7.88 -29.28 -2.33
CA ARG A 264 -7.17 -29.72 -3.55
C ARG A 264 -7.92 -29.25 -4.80
N ARG A 265 -7.38 -28.22 -5.48
CA ARG A 265 -7.08 -28.18 -6.93
C ARG A 265 -6.95 -26.74 -7.42
N THR A 266 -5.74 -26.22 -7.32
CA THR A 266 -5.16 -25.42 -8.40
C THR A 266 -3.66 -25.45 -8.18
N VAL A 267 -2.93 -26.19 -9.01
CA VAL A 267 -1.51 -25.91 -9.21
C VAL A 267 -1.50 -24.47 -9.72
N LYS A 268 -1.13 -23.51 -8.86
CA LYS A 268 -0.98 -22.12 -9.27
C LYS A 268 -0.08 -22.12 -10.50
N LYS A 269 -0.53 -21.51 -11.59
CA LYS A 269 0.29 -21.36 -12.80
C LYS A 269 1.65 -20.82 -12.36
N LEU A 270 2.72 -21.47 -12.79
CA LEU A 270 4.08 -21.04 -12.44
C LEU A 270 4.26 -19.60 -12.93
N THR A 271 4.97 -18.78 -12.17
CA THR A 271 5.39 -17.47 -12.67
C THR A 271 6.45 -17.63 -13.76
N VAL A 272 6.67 -16.60 -14.57
CA VAL A 272 7.72 -16.62 -15.62
C VAL A 272 9.09 -17.00 -15.04
N GLU A 273 9.42 -16.50 -13.85
CA GLU A 273 10.65 -16.84 -13.12
C GLU A 273 10.70 -18.33 -12.73
N GLN A 274 9.59 -18.86 -12.21
CA GLN A 274 9.48 -20.29 -11.86
C GLN A 274 9.51 -21.19 -13.08
N GLU A 275 8.88 -20.81 -14.19
CA GLU A 275 8.94 -21.54 -15.47
C GLU A 275 10.37 -21.58 -16.03
N GLN A 276 11.10 -20.47 -15.96
CA GLN A 276 12.52 -20.43 -16.31
C GLN A 276 13.35 -21.38 -15.44
N ALA A 277 13.11 -21.40 -14.12
CA ALA A 277 13.77 -22.34 -13.22
C ALA A 277 13.49 -23.81 -13.61
N VAL A 278 12.24 -24.15 -13.91
CA VAL A 278 11.85 -25.49 -14.37
C VAL A 278 12.57 -25.87 -15.66
N ASN A 279 12.61 -24.97 -16.65
CA ASN A 279 13.28 -25.24 -17.93
C ASN A 279 14.79 -25.46 -17.73
N LEU A 280 15.45 -24.62 -16.94
CA LEU A 280 16.87 -24.78 -16.61
C LEU A 280 17.14 -26.10 -15.88
N ILE A 281 16.31 -26.47 -14.90
CA ILE A 281 16.46 -27.73 -14.16
C ILE A 281 16.30 -28.94 -15.07
N THR A 282 15.33 -28.90 -15.99
CA THR A 282 15.02 -30.02 -16.89
C THR A 282 16.08 -30.19 -18.00
N GLU A 283 16.74 -29.12 -18.41
CA GLU A 283 17.79 -29.15 -19.45
C GLU A 283 19.19 -29.39 -18.88
N HIS A 284 19.47 -28.97 -17.64
CA HIS A 284 20.79 -29.06 -17.04
C HIS A 284 21.19 -30.51 -16.70
N ARG A 285 22.42 -30.89 -17.07
CA ARG A 285 23.09 -32.10 -16.58
C ARG A 285 24.13 -31.71 -15.53
N GLY A 286 24.08 -32.35 -14.37
CA GLY A 286 24.89 -32.03 -13.21
C GLY A 286 24.06 -31.54 -12.03
N ASP A 287 24.77 -31.07 -11.01
CA ASP A 287 24.16 -30.57 -9.79
C ASP A 287 23.62 -29.16 -10.01
N PHE A 288 22.35 -28.96 -9.63
CA PHE A 288 21.63 -27.71 -9.77
C PHE A 288 21.08 -27.26 -8.42
N TYR A 289 21.23 -25.98 -8.09
CA TYR A 289 20.76 -25.42 -6.83
C TYR A 289 19.72 -24.31 -7.03
N LEU A 290 18.50 -24.55 -6.56
CA LEU A 290 17.39 -23.59 -6.57
C LEU A 290 17.34 -22.83 -5.23
N LYS A 291 17.73 -21.56 -5.26
CA LYS A 291 17.69 -20.64 -4.10
C LYS A 291 16.37 -19.88 -4.10
N GLY A 292 15.89 -19.51 -2.92
CA GLY A 292 14.79 -18.56 -2.83
C GLY A 292 14.31 -18.37 -1.40
N PRO A 293 13.59 -17.27 -1.10
CA PRO A 293 13.09 -17.01 0.24
C PRO A 293 11.94 -17.97 0.60
N ALA A 294 11.49 -17.92 1.85
CA ALA A 294 10.26 -18.56 2.25
C ALA A 294 9.10 -18.07 1.38
N GLY A 295 8.27 -18.99 0.87
CA GLY A 295 7.11 -18.63 0.04
C GLY A 295 7.38 -18.37 -1.44
N SER A 296 8.59 -18.63 -1.95
CA SER A 296 8.89 -18.44 -3.38
C SER A 296 8.44 -19.58 -4.30
N GLY A 297 7.88 -20.65 -3.73
CA GLY A 297 7.42 -21.81 -4.50
C GLY A 297 8.51 -22.80 -4.90
N LYS A 298 9.64 -22.86 -4.17
CA LYS A 298 10.73 -23.84 -4.39
C LYS A 298 10.23 -25.28 -4.56
N SER A 299 9.43 -25.76 -3.60
CA SER A 299 8.86 -27.10 -3.63
C SER A 299 7.96 -27.32 -4.86
N GLN A 300 7.22 -26.30 -5.28
CA GLN A 300 6.40 -26.36 -6.49
C GLN A 300 7.25 -26.47 -7.76
N VAL A 301 8.30 -25.67 -7.88
CA VAL A 301 9.26 -25.73 -8.99
C VAL A 301 9.92 -27.10 -9.06
N LEU A 302 10.36 -27.66 -7.92
CA LEU A 302 10.96 -29.00 -7.87
C LEU A 302 9.98 -30.07 -8.37
N VAL A 303 8.74 -30.08 -7.89
CA VAL A 303 7.73 -31.07 -8.30
C VAL A 303 7.40 -30.96 -9.78
N VAL A 304 7.23 -29.74 -10.29
CA VAL A 304 6.91 -29.54 -11.71
C VAL A 304 8.10 -29.94 -12.59
N ALA A 305 9.33 -29.59 -12.22
CA ALA A 305 10.52 -30.03 -12.94
C ALA A 305 10.71 -31.56 -12.90
N TRP A 306 10.49 -32.19 -11.74
CA TRP A 306 10.45 -33.65 -11.61
C TRP A 306 9.40 -34.27 -12.54
N TYR A 307 8.20 -33.72 -12.55
CA TYR A 307 7.10 -34.19 -13.40
C TYR A 307 7.44 -34.07 -14.89
N HIS A 308 8.04 -32.96 -15.33
CA HIS A 308 8.48 -32.79 -16.71
C HIS A 308 9.54 -33.82 -17.12
N LEU A 309 10.51 -34.14 -16.26
CA LEU A 309 11.50 -35.18 -16.54
C LEU A 309 10.86 -36.56 -16.61
N GLN A 310 9.99 -36.91 -15.66
CA GLN A 310 9.27 -38.18 -15.66
C GLN A 310 8.42 -38.37 -16.91
N LYS A 311 7.78 -37.28 -17.41
CA LYS A 311 6.98 -37.32 -18.64
C LYS A 311 7.85 -37.45 -19.89
N ARG A 312 9.04 -36.82 -19.90
CA ARG A 312 9.99 -36.86 -21.02
C ARG A 312 10.70 -38.21 -21.12
N TYR A 313 10.97 -38.85 -19.99
CA TYR A 313 11.67 -40.13 -19.89
C TYR A 313 10.88 -41.10 -18.99
N PRO A 314 9.80 -41.73 -19.48
CA PRO A 314 8.91 -42.56 -18.65
C PRO A 314 9.58 -43.80 -18.05
N GLU A 315 10.64 -44.29 -18.69
CA GLU A 315 11.45 -45.44 -18.27
C GLU A 315 12.54 -45.06 -17.25
N GLU A 316 12.75 -43.75 -17.06
CA GLU A 316 13.69 -43.20 -16.11
C GLU A 316 12.89 -42.70 -14.89
N TYR A 317 13.26 -43.16 -13.70
CA TYR A 317 12.55 -42.83 -12.45
C TYR A 317 13.36 -41.79 -11.66
N PRO A 318 13.23 -40.47 -11.93
CA PRO A 318 13.79 -39.47 -11.05
C PRO A 318 13.21 -39.62 -9.64
N LEU A 319 14.08 -39.45 -8.63
CA LEU A 319 13.70 -39.56 -7.22
C LEU A 319 13.40 -38.17 -6.66
N LEU A 320 12.38 -38.04 -5.81
CA LEU A 320 12.07 -36.82 -5.07
C LEU A 320 12.18 -37.10 -3.56
N VAL A 321 13.11 -36.44 -2.90
CA VAL A 321 13.43 -36.63 -1.48
C VAL A 321 13.25 -35.31 -0.74
N SER A 322 12.87 -35.37 0.52
CA SER A 322 12.83 -34.21 1.40
C SER A 322 13.45 -34.55 2.74
N SER A 323 14.08 -33.56 3.38
CA SER A 323 14.63 -33.71 4.73
C SER A 323 13.55 -33.90 5.81
N LYS A 324 12.28 -33.58 5.50
CA LYS A 324 11.15 -33.69 6.41
C LYS A 324 10.02 -34.52 5.81
N PRO A 325 9.07 -35.04 6.61
CA PRO A 325 7.86 -35.70 6.11
C PRO A 325 6.90 -34.69 5.49
N LEU A 326 7.33 -34.01 4.42
CA LEU A 326 6.49 -33.22 3.51
C LEU A 326 5.87 -34.12 2.42
N VAL A 327 5.94 -35.43 2.62
CA VAL A 327 5.44 -36.47 1.71
C VAL A 327 4.01 -36.19 1.27
N SER A 328 3.13 -35.87 2.21
CA SER A 328 1.72 -35.58 1.94
C SER A 328 1.52 -34.35 1.05
N ILE A 329 2.39 -33.34 1.18
CA ILE A 329 2.35 -32.10 0.36
C ILE A 329 2.82 -32.41 -1.06
N PHE A 330 3.87 -33.22 -1.22
CA PHE A 330 4.32 -33.64 -2.55
C PHE A 330 3.30 -34.53 -3.25
N GLU A 331 2.77 -35.53 -2.55
CA GLU A 331 1.68 -36.38 -3.05
C GLU A 331 0.47 -35.55 -3.45
N GLN A 332 0.19 -34.47 -2.71
CA GLN A 332 -0.85 -33.52 -3.04
C GLN A 332 -0.62 -32.80 -4.35
N ILE A 333 0.53 -32.16 -4.51
CA ILE A 333 0.87 -31.42 -5.74
C ILE A 333 0.90 -32.38 -6.94
N ILE A 334 1.45 -33.58 -6.76
CA ILE A 334 1.52 -34.57 -7.83
C ILE A 334 0.12 -35.08 -8.19
N SER A 335 -0.76 -35.35 -7.22
CA SER A 335 -2.14 -35.75 -7.52
C SER A 335 -2.90 -34.71 -8.37
N THR A 336 -2.51 -33.44 -8.27
CA THR A 336 -3.08 -32.37 -9.08
C THR A 336 -2.47 -32.25 -10.48
N LEU A 337 -1.33 -32.88 -10.74
CA LEU A 337 -0.63 -32.91 -12.05
C LEU A 337 -1.05 -34.11 -12.94
N GLY A 338 -1.96 -34.98 -12.45
CA GLY A 338 -2.54 -36.10 -13.21
C GLY A 338 -1.85 -37.46 -12.98
N GLU A 339 -2.36 -38.52 -13.61
CA GLU A 339 -1.91 -39.91 -13.40
C GLU A 339 -0.44 -40.13 -13.81
N THR A 340 0.45 -40.18 -12.82
CA THR A 340 1.82 -40.68 -12.99
C THR A 340 1.82 -42.20 -12.94
N ARG A 341 2.36 -42.85 -13.97
CA ARG A 341 2.42 -44.32 -14.11
C ARG A 341 3.39 -45.03 -13.14
N SER A 342 4.01 -44.34 -12.19
CA SER A 342 5.07 -44.92 -11.36
C SER A 342 4.98 -44.56 -9.88
N PRO A 343 5.42 -45.47 -8.99
CA PRO A 343 5.47 -45.22 -7.57
C PRO A 343 6.52 -44.14 -7.30
N ILE A 344 6.05 -42.98 -6.94
CA ILE A 344 6.90 -41.88 -6.51
C ILE A 344 7.45 -42.29 -5.15
N LEU A 345 8.76 -42.51 -5.08
CA LEU A 345 9.43 -42.71 -3.80
C LEU A 345 9.65 -41.34 -3.17
N VAL A 346 8.58 -40.74 -2.65
CA VAL A 346 8.72 -39.61 -1.73
C VAL A 346 9.12 -40.19 -0.39
N ALA A 347 10.37 -39.97 0.00
CA ALA A 347 10.90 -40.46 1.25
C ALA A 347 11.59 -39.34 2.01
N CYS A 348 11.57 -39.45 3.35
CA CYS A 348 12.50 -38.73 4.18
C CYS A 348 13.93 -39.16 3.82
N VAL A 349 14.88 -38.22 3.72
CA VAL A 349 16.30 -38.51 3.42
C VAL A 349 16.84 -39.60 4.34
N GLU A 350 16.56 -39.51 5.64
CA GLU A 350 17.04 -40.47 6.64
C GLU A 350 16.50 -41.87 6.40
N ASP A 351 15.18 -42.01 6.23
CA ASP A 351 14.52 -43.28 5.95
C ASP A 351 15.01 -43.91 4.65
N PHE A 352 15.18 -43.07 3.62
CA PHE A 352 15.66 -43.51 2.31
C PHE A 352 17.09 -44.03 2.39
N LEU A 353 17.99 -43.29 3.03
CA LEU A 353 19.40 -43.67 3.17
C LEU A 353 19.58 -44.86 4.11
N ALA A 354 18.73 -45.02 5.13
CA ALA A 354 18.73 -46.18 6.01
C ALA A 354 18.34 -47.46 5.26
N ARG A 355 17.34 -47.39 4.37
CA ARG A 355 16.92 -48.52 3.53
C ARG A 355 17.94 -48.84 2.43
N SER A 356 18.52 -47.80 1.82
CA SER A 356 19.49 -47.93 0.72
C SER A 356 20.85 -48.46 1.17
N GLY A 357 21.21 -48.31 2.46
CA GLY A 357 22.47 -48.80 3.03
C GLY A 357 22.60 -50.33 3.04
N ASN A 358 21.48 -51.07 2.92
CA ASN A 358 21.46 -52.54 2.93
C ASN A 358 21.31 -53.16 1.52
N THR A 359 21.05 -52.37 0.49
CA THR A 359 20.92 -52.85 -0.89
C THR A 359 22.25 -52.68 -1.61
N SER A 360 23.10 -53.71 -1.54
CA SER A 360 24.24 -53.86 -2.43
C SER A 360 23.72 -53.94 -3.87
N SER A 361 24.02 -52.90 -4.66
CA SER A 361 23.89 -52.78 -6.12
C SER A 361 22.47 -52.85 -6.72
N SER A 362 21.96 -51.73 -7.24
CA SER A 362 21.55 -51.60 -8.66
C SER A 362 20.75 -50.34 -9.02
N SER A 363 20.14 -49.63 -8.07
CA SER A 363 19.25 -48.50 -8.41
C SER A 363 20.02 -47.18 -8.45
N ILE A 364 20.73 -46.93 -9.55
CA ILE A 364 21.20 -45.58 -9.90
C ILE A 364 20.00 -44.81 -10.45
N TYR A 365 19.64 -43.71 -9.81
CA TYR A 365 18.57 -42.83 -10.25
C TYR A 365 19.11 -41.89 -11.33
N PRO A 366 18.35 -41.61 -12.39
CA PRO A 366 18.73 -40.63 -13.41
C PRO A 366 19.05 -39.28 -12.77
N LYS A 367 18.14 -38.78 -11.93
CA LYS A 367 18.27 -37.50 -11.25
C LYS A 367 17.54 -37.55 -9.91
N ILE A 368 18.07 -36.88 -8.89
CA ILE A 368 17.47 -36.83 -7.55
C ILE A 368 17.15 -35.37 -7.23
N PHE A 369 15.91 -35.11 -6.86
CA PHE A 369 15.40 -33.83 -6.40
C PHE A 369 15.36 -33.84 -4.87
N LEU A 370 15.93 -32.82 -4.25
CA LEU A 370 16.04 -32.68 -2.81
C LEU A 370 15.47 -31.32 -2.38
N ASP A 371 14.39 -31.35 -1.60
CA ASP A 371 13.86 -30.15 -0.95
C ASP A 371 14.41 -29.98 0.46
N ASP A 372 14.42 -28.73 0.94
CA ASP A 372 14.98 -28.33 2.25
C ASP A 372 16.43 -28.83 2.45
N THR A 373 17.28 -28.60 1.45
CA THR A 373 18.69 -29.05 1.42
C THR A 373 19.50 -28.56 2.62
N GLN A 374 19.12 -27.41 3.18
CA GLN A 374 19.75 -26.83 4.36
C GLN A 374 19.60 -27.62 5.66
N ASP A 375 18.78 -28.68 5.65
CA ASP A 375 18.58 -29.59 6.77
C ASP A 375 19.26 -30.95 6.54
N VAL A 376 20.02 -31.09 5.46
CA VAL A 376 20.72 -32.32 5.07
C VAL A 376 22.22 -32.18 5.32
N THR A 377 22.86 -33.20 5.90
CA THR A 377 24.30 -33.19 6.19
C THR A 377 25.13 -33.42 4.92
N GLY A 378 26.39 -32.96 4.92
CA GLY A 378 27.31 -33.20 3.80
C GLY A 378 27.51 -34.69 3.47
N GLU A 379 27.51 -35.56 4.50
CA GLU A 379 27.56 -37.01 4.31
C GLU A 379 26.31 -37.55 3.59
N GLN A 380 25.11 -37.10 4.00
CA GLN A 380 23.86 -37.47 3.34
C GLN A 380 23.83 -36.99 1.87
N LEU A 381 24.30 -35.76 1.61
CA LEU A 381 24.42 -35.23 0.25
C LEU A 381 25.39 -36.06 -0.61
N ALA A 382 26.56 -36.42 -0.08
CA ALA A 382 27.52 -37.26 -0.79
C ALA A 382 26.93 -38.65 -1.14
N ARG A 383 26.16 -39.23 -0.22
CA ARG A 383 25.46 -40.50 -0.45
C ARG A 383 24.36 -40.38 -1.49
N LEU A 384 23.54 -39.33 -1.44
CA LEU A 384 22.53 -39.07 -2.47
C LEU A 384 23.19 -38.83 -3.83
N ARG A 385 24.31 -38.09 -3.87
CA ARG A 385 25.07 -37.85 -5.10
C ARG A 385 25.57 -39.14 -5.73
N ALA A 386 26.09 -40.07 -4.94
CA ALA A 386 26.54 -41.39 -5.42
C ALA A 386 25.40 -42.26 -5.99
N LEU A 387 24.15 -41.99 -5.63
CA LEU A 387 22.96 -42.65 -6.15
C LEU A 387 22.38 -41.98 -7.41
N SER A 388 22.92 -40.82 -7.83
CA SER A 388 22.44 -40.07 -8.98
C SER A 388 23.40 -40.15 -10.17
N ARG A 389 22.87 -40.45 -11.36
CA ARG A 389 23.63 -40.48 -12.63
C ARG A 389 23.88 -39.07 -13.18
N ASP A 390 22.84 -38.24 -13.21
CA ASP A 390 22.81 -36.99 -13.97
C ASP A 390 22.79 -35.73 -13.10
N GLY A 391 22.78 -35.82 -11.76
CA GLY A 391 22.64 -34.62 -10.94
C GLY A 391 21.84 -34.75 -9.66
N LEU A 392 22.16 -33.92 -8.67
CA LEU A 392 21.20 -33.51 -7.65
C LEU A 392 20.54 -32.19 -8.06
N VAL A 393 19.23 -32.08 -7.90
CA VAL A 393 18.51 -30.80 -7.92
C VAL A 393 18.16 -30.47 -6.50
N MET A 394 18.86 -29.52 -5.92
CA MET A 394 18.72 -29.12 -4.53
C MET A 394 17.90 -27.84 -4.47
N ALA A 395 16.91 -27.76 -3.58
CA ALA A 395 16.28 -26.50 -3.24
C ALA A 395 16.51 -26.16 -1.78
N GLY A 396 16.74 -24.88 -1.52
CA GLY A 396 16.96 -24.37 -0.17
C GLY A 396 16.86 -22.85 -0.07
N ASP A 397 16.85 -22.38 1.18
CA ASP A 397 16.86 -20.95 1.48
C ASP A 397 18.25 -20.35 1.22
N PHE A 398 18.31 -19.02 1.02
CA PHE A 398 19.54 -18.26 0.74
C PHE A 398 20.68 -18.46 1.75
N PHE A 399 20.37 -18.95 2.95
CA PHE A 399 21.21 -18.85 4.14
C PHE A 399 21.83 -20.20 4.55
N THR A 400 22.02 -21.13 3.61
CA THR A 400 22.73 -22.37 3.92
C THR A 400 24.21 -22.05 4.15
N PRO A 401 24.74 -22.14 5.39
CA PRO A 401 26.15 -21.90 5.64
C PRO A 401 26.92 -23.14 5.19
N GLY A 402 27.83 -22.95 4.24
CA GLY A 402 28.78 -23.99 3.81
C GLY A 402 28.29 -24.84 2.63
N GLU A 403 29.18 -24.94 1.63
CA GLU A 403 29.17 -25.98 0.60
C GLU A 403 27.97 -26.00 -0.36
N THR A 404 27.68 -24.89 -1.03
CA THR A 404 27.33 -25.03 -2.46
C THR A 404 28.62 -24.86 -3.23
N THR A 405 29.10 -25.98 -3.77
CA THR A 405 30.28 -26.07 -4.62
C THR A 405 30.28 -24.91 -5.62
N GLU A 406 31.35 -24.11 -5.66
CA GLU A 406 31.50 -22.93 -6.54
C GLU A 406 31.26 -23.24 -8.04
N ASN A 407 31.12 -24.51 -8.40
CA ASN A 407 30.92 -25.01 -9.76
C ASN A 407 29.50 -25.54 -10.06
N SER A 408 28.55 -25.47 -9.12
CA SER A 408 27.17 -25.94 -9.37
C SER A 408 26.31 -24.84 -10.00
N ALA A 409 25.53 -25.22 -11.03
CA ALA A 409 24.58 -24.29 -11.64
C ALA A 409 23.53 -23.90 -10.59
N SER A 410 23.14 -22.63 -10.54
CA SER A 410 22.12 -22.18 -9.60
C SER A 410 21.15 -21.18 -10.20
N PHE A 411 19.93 -21.17 -9.68
CA PHE A 411 18.90 -20.22 -10.03
C PHE A 411 18.26 -19.69 -8.75
N THR A 412 17.99 -18.39 -8.72
CA THR A 412 17.41 -17.74 -7.54
C THR A 412 16.00 -17.30 -7.86
N LEU A 413 15.03 -17.81 -7.11
CA LEU A 413 13.68 -17.28 -7.06
C LEU A 413 13.68 -16.02 -6.19
N THR A 414 13.31 -14.91 -6.80
CA THR A 414 13.23 -13.60 -6.16
C THR A 414 11.80 -13.28 -5.71
N GLN A 415 10.77 -13.89 -6.27
CA GLN A 415 9.42 -13.56 -5.84
C GLN A 415 9.00 -14.41 -4.63
N SER A 416 8.49 -13.77 -3.57
CA SER A 416 7.78 -14.45 -2.48
C SER A 416 6.30 -14.11 -2.53
N PHE A 417 5.45 -15.13 -2.43
CA PHE A 417 3.99 -15.00 -2.44
C PHE A 417 3.37 -15.25 -1.06
N ARG A 418 4.20 -15.45 -0.04
CA ARG A 418 3.73 -15.87 1.29
C ARG A 418 3.53 -14.68 2.21
N CYS A 419 4.50 -13.79 2.30
CA CYS A 419 4.53 -12.72 3.31
C CYS A 419 4.33 -11.36 2.68
N SER A 420 3.73 -10.43 3.42
CA SER A 420 3.65 -9.03 3.02
C SER A 420 5.06 -8.39 2.93
N PRO A 421 5.24 -7.35 2.10
CA PRO A 421 6.53 -6.64 2.02
C PRO A 421 6.97 -6.12 3.39
N ALA A 422 6.04 -5.60 4.21
CA ALA A 422 6.37 -5.10 5.55
C ALA A 422 6.87 -6.22 6.50
N ILE A 423 6.32 -7.43 6.40
CA ILE A 423 6.79 -8.59 7.16
C ILE A 423 8.19 -9.01 6.68
N LEU A 424 8.41 -9.05 5.36
CA LEU A 424 9.71 -9.39 4.78
C LEU A 424 10.76 -8.34 5.11
N ASP A 425 10.44 -7.05 5.07
CA ASP A 425 11.34 -5.97 5.43
C ASP A 425 11.75 -6.07 6.91
N TYR A 426 10.81 -6.38 7.79
CA TYR A 426 11.09 -6.59 9.21
C TYR A 426 11.93 -7.85 9.45
N ALA A 427 11.58 -8.97 8.81
CA ALA A 427 12.38 -10.19 8.86
C ALA A 427 13.78 -9.96 8.26
N GLY A 428 13.88 -9.06 7.27
CA GLY A 428 15.11 -8.65 6.58
C GLY A 428 16.17 -8.07 7.52
N GLN A 429 15.75 -7.48 8.63
CA GLN A 429 16.66 -6.92 9.65
C GLN A 429 17.50 -7.99 10.35
N TRP A 430 17.05 -9.26 10.28
CA TRP A 430 17.72 -10.41 10.87
C TRP A 430 18.65 -11.13 9.88
N LEU A 431 18.72 -10.66 8.63
CA LEU A 431 19.63 -11.22 7.64
C LEU A 431 21.07 -10.72 7.88
N PRO A 432 22.09 -11.52 7.51
CA PRO A 432 23.46 -11.05 7.45
C PRO A 432 23.60 -9.79 6.59
N ALA A 433 24.55 -8.92 6.96
CA ALA A 433 24.77 -7.66 6.26
C ALA A 433 24.99 -7.89 4.75
N GLY A 434 24.26 -7.12 3.92
CA GLY A 434 24.31 -7.21 2.46
C GLY A 434 23.27 -8.14 1.82
N LEU A 435 22.55 -8.94 2.62
CA LEU A 435 21.42 -9.74 2.15
C LEU A 435 20.10 -9.01 2.38
N ARG A 436 19.18 -9.10 1.41
CA ARG A 436 17.82 -8.55 1.51
C ARG A 436 16.82 -9.55 0.99
N PHE A 437 15.63 -9.55 1.58
CA PHE A 437 14.52 -10.20 0.93
C PHE A 437 14.20 -9.46 -0.37
N PRO A 438 14.02 -10.19 -1.47
CA PRO A 438 13.55 -9.59 -2.71
C PRO A 438 12.13 -9.04 -2.52
N SER A 439 11.84 -7.90 -3.15
CA SER A 439 10.54 -7.23 -3.00
C SER A 439 9.41 -8.07 -3.59
N PRO A 440 8.32 -8.30 -2.85
CA PRO A 440 7.18 -9.03 -3.38
C PRO A 440 6.49 -8.20 -4.48
N LEU A 441 6.20 -8.84 -5.62
CA LEU A 441 5.46 -8.24 -6.73
C LEU A 441 3.97 -8.50 -6.54
N GLY A 442 3.17 -7.44 -6.56
CA GLY A 442 1.70 -7.55 -6.61
C GLY A 442 1.04 -7.97 -5.30
N THR A 443 1.68 -7.79 -4.14
CA THR A 443 0.99 -8.00 -2.86
C THR A 443 -0.11 -6.96 -2.67
N PRO A 444 -1.34 -7.36 -2.30
CA PRO A 444 -2.42 -6.43 -2.02
C PRO A 444 -1.99 -5.36 -1.00
N GLN A 445 -2.41 -4.10 -1.23
CA GLN A 445 -2.01 -2.94 -0.43
C GLN A 445 -2.55 -2.97 1.02
N SER A 446 -3.38 -3.96 1.39
CA SER A 446 -4.08 -4.02 2.68
C SER A 446 -3.31 -4.72 3.82
N PHE A 447 -2.07 -5.17 3.60
CA PHE A 447 -1.32 -5.81 4.67
C PHE A 447 -0.92 -4.85 5.79
N LEU A 448 -1.25 -5.22 7.03
CA LEU A 448 -0.85 -4.45 8.20
C LEU A 448 0.65 -4.63 8.48
N PRO A 449 1.39 -3.56 8.82
CA PRO A 449 2.78 -3.68 9.22
C PRO A 449 2.93 -4.53 10.50
N PRO A 450 4.07 -5.20 10.72
CA PRO A 450 4.32 -5.97 11.93
C PRO A 450 4.07 -5.15 13.20
N LEU A 451 3.31 -5.70 14.14
CA LEU A 451 3.05 -5.07 15.43
C LEU A 451 4.12 -5.51 16.44
N ILE A 452 5.00 -4.59 16.82
CA ILE A 452 6.11 -4.88 17.73
C ILE A 452 5.80 -4.31 19.11
N LEU A 453 5.70 -5.18 20.11
CA LEU A 453 5.38 -4.82 21.50
C LEU A 453 6.52 -5.22 22.43
N LYS A 454 6.99 -4.27 23.24
CA LYS A 454 7.90 -4.56 24.36
C LYS A 454 7.07 -4.92 25.58
N VAL A 455 7.35 -6.07 26.18
CA VAL A 455 6.56 -6.64 27.28
C VAL A 455 7.48 -7.11 28.41
N SER A 456 7.03 -7.09 29.65
CA SER A 456 7.78 -7.74 30.73
C SER A 456 7.42 -9.22 30.80
N ASP A 457 8.32 -10.07 31.31
CA ASP A 457 8.08 -11.51 31.52
C ASP A 457 6.80 -11.80 32.32
N LYS A 458 6.44 -10.92 33.27
CA LYS A 458 5.20 -11.05 34.06
C LYS A 458 3.93 -10.80 33.25
N THR A 459 4.03 -10.06 32.15
CA THR A 459 2.89 -9.59 31.35
C THR A 459 2.75 -10.28 30.01
N VAL A 460 3.77 -11.02 29.54
CA VAL A 460 3.80 -11.64 28.20
C VAL A 460 2.58 -12.51 27.92
N VAL A 461 2.16 -13.36 28.87
CA VAL A 461 1.00 -14.24 28.70
C VAL A 461 -0.29 -13.43 28.54
N LYS A 462 -0.47 -12.40 29.38
CA LYS A 462 -1.64 -11.51 29.31
C LYS A 462 -1.66 -10.69 28.02
N THR A 463 -0.49 -10.22 27.56
CA THR A 463 -0.40 -9.51 26.29
C THR A 463 -0.66 -10.43 25.11
N CYS A 464 -0.13 -11.67 25.11
CA CYS A 464 -0.50 -12.70 24.14
C CYS A 464 -2.01 -12.90 24.10
N GLU A 465 -2.66 -13.07 25.26
CA GLU A 465 -4.12 -13.26 25.35
C GLU A 465 -4.89 -12.07 24.76
N VAL A 466 -4.49 -10.83 25.06
CA VAL A 466 -5.12 -9.62 24.51
C VAL A 466 -4.96 -9.54 22.99
N GLN A 467 -3.76 -9.83 22.48
CA GLN A 467 -3.50 -9.81 21.03
C GLN A 467 -4.26 -10.92 20.31
N LEU A 468 -4.29 -12.12 20.89
CA LEU A 468 -5.07 -13.24 20.40
C LEU A 468 -6.56 -12.86 20.32
N ARG A 469 -7.10 -12.28 21.39
CA ARG A 469 -8.48 -11.82 21.43
C ARG A 469 -8.76 -10.75 20.38
N THR A 470 -7.83 -9.82 20.19
CA THR A 470 -7.94 -8.79 19.16
C THR A 470 -7.94 -9.40 17.76
N CYS A 471 -7.13 -10.43 17.49
CA CYS A 471 -7.13 -11.12 16.20
C CYS A 471 -8.43 -11.92 16.00
N ILE A 472 -8.86 -12.69 17.00
CA ILE A 472 -10.01 -13.59 16.87
C ILE A 472 -11.33 -12.81 16.92
N GLU A 473 -11.57 -12.07 18.00
CA GLU A 473 -12.82 -11.34 18.21
C GLU A 473 -12.86 -10.02 17.44
N GLY A 474 -11.71 -9.35 17.30
CA GLY A 474 -11.64 -8.02 16.68
C GLY A 474 -11.39 -8.02 15.17
N GLN A 475 -10.72 -9.04 14.64
CA GLN A 475 -10.35 -9.14 13.22
C GLN A 475 -10.95 -10.36 12.52
N GLY A 476 -11.67 -11.22 13.24
CA GLY A 476 -12.39 -12.36 12.67
C GLY A 476 -11.52 -13.57 12.32
N TYR A 477 -10.27 -13.63 12.78
CA TYR A 477 -9.41 -14.80 12.55
C TYR A 477 -9.89 -16.01 13.34
N ARG A 478 -9.83 -17.21 12.75
CA ARG A 478 -10.14 -18.45 13.47
C ARG A 478 -9.00 -18.87 14.38
N PRO A 479 -9.27 -19.54 15.52
CA PRO A 479 -8.23 -20.05 16.42
C PRO A 479 -7.12 -20.86 15.72
N GLU A 480 -7.48 -21.70 14.74
CA GLU A 480 -6.55 -22.53 13.96
C GLU A 480 -5.69 -21.74 12.95
N GLU A 481 -6.05 -20.51 12.64
CA GLU A 481 -5.32 -19.59 11.75
C GLU A 481 -4.26 -18.77 12.50
N VAL A 482 -4.28 -18.82 13.84
CA VAL A 482 -3.32 -18.13 14.70
C VAL A 482 -2.29 -19.12 15.23
N LEU A 483 -1.02 -18.88 14.91
CA LEU A 483 0.10 -19.63 15.46
C LEU A 483 0.88 -18.78 16.47
N ILE A 484 1.18 -19.35 17.62
CA ILE A 484 2.13 -18.76 18.57
C ILE A 484 3.45 -19.53 18.49
N ILE A 485 4.54 -18.80 18.24
CA ILE A 485 5.89 -19.35 18.24
C ILE A 485 6.64 -18.76 19.43
N PRO A 486 6.73 -19.49 20.55
CA PRO A 486 7.63 -19.13 21.63
C PRO A 486 9.07 -19.35 21.14
N PHE A 487 9.84 -18.28 21.13
CA PHE A 487 11.27 -18.29 20.85
C PHE A 487 12.01 -17.96 22.14
N ASP A 488 12.14 -18.98 23.00
CA ASP A 488 13.12 -18.97 24.06
C ASP A 488 14.17 -20.04 23.85
N GLU A 489 15.34 -19.80 24.42
CA GLU A 489 16.41 -20.79 24.43
C GLU A 489 16.21 -21.80 25.58
N GLN A 490 15.38 -21.47 26.57
CA GLN A 490 15.26 -22.23 27.82
C GLN A 490 14.02 -23.13 27.92
N GLY A 491 13.09 -23.08 26.96
CA GLY A 491 11.85 -23.86 26.95
C GLY A 491 10.79 -23.43 27.97
N ASN A 492 10.87 -22.21 28.50
CA ASN A 492 10.07 -21.73 29.63
C ASN A 492 8.68 -21.20 29.24
N PHE A 493 8.51 -20.63 28.04
CA PHE A 493 7.27 -20.00 27.61
C PHE A 493 6.24 -20.98 27.10
N GLU A 494 6.66 -22.02 26.40
CA GLU A 494 5.73 -22.97 25.79
C GLU A 494 4.78 -23.58 26.82
N PRO A 495 5.23 -24.10 27.98
CA PRO A 495 4.30 -24.63 28.99
C PRO A 495 3.38 -23.56 29.60
N ARG A 496 3.89 -22.34 29.79
CA ARG A 496 3.13 -21.21 30.36
C ARG A 496 2.02 -20.75 29.43
N LEU A 497 2.34 -20.62 28.14
CA LEU A 497 1.40 -20.22 27.10
C LEU A 497 0.39 -21.34 26.83
N ALA A 498 0.84 -22.60 26.74
CA ALA A 498 -0.05 -23.75 26.51
C ALA A 498 -1.08 -23.92 27.63
N LYS A 499 -0.68 -23.67 28.88
CA LYS A 499 -1.59 -23.70 30.02
C LYS A 499 -2.63 -22.57 30.00
N ALA A 500 -2.25 -21.39 29.51
CA ALA A 500 -3.09 -20.19 29.54
C ALA A 500 -3.99 -20.05 28.30
N LEU A 501 -3.55 -20.55 27.14
CA LEU A 501 -4.16 -20.31 25.84
C LEU A 501 -4.64 -21.63 25.22
N SER A 502 -5.54 -22.32 25.93
CA SER A 502 -6.11 -23.59 25.48
C SER A 502 -6.83 -23.43 24.14
N GLY A 503 -6.53 -24.30 23.17
CA GLY A 503 -7.18 -24.31 21.85
C GLY A 503 -6.45 -23.51 20.77
N ILE A 504 -5.37 -22.79 21.13
CA ILE A 504 -4.50 -22.12 20.15
C ILE A 504 -3.29 -22.99 19.84
N ARG A 505 -2.87 -23.00 18.58
CA ARG A 505 -1.68 -23.73 18.18
C ARG A 505 -0.43 -23.01 18.68
N ILE A 506 0.33 -23.73 19.50
CA ILE A 506 1.66 -23.31 19.97
C ILE A 506 2.64 -24.35 19.47
N SER A 507 3.69 -23.92 18.78
CA SER A 507 4.67 -24.85 18.20
C SER A 507 6.02 -24.18 18.06
N SER A 508 7.08 -24.98 18.06
CA SER A 508 8.42 -24.47 17.79
C SER A 508 8.56 -23.98 16.34
N TRP A 509 9.55 -23.12 16.09
CA TRP A 509 9.86 -22.68 14.73
C TRP A 509 10.32 -23.84 13.82
N ARG A 510 10.89 -24.92 14.40
CA ARG A 510 11.38 -26.10 13.66
C ARG A 510 10.23 -26.94 13.11
N GLU A 511 9.17 -27.11 13.90
CA GLU A 511 7.95 -27.86 13.54
C GLU A 511 7.08 -27.09 12.54
N THR A 512 7.25 -25.78 12.44
CA THR A 512 6.46 -24.90 11.57
C THR A 512 7.19 -24.51 10.28
N GLN A 513 8.41 -25.02 10.07
CA GLN A 513 9.13 -24.86 8.81
C GLN A 513 8.31 -25.46 7.64
N GLY A 514 8.38 -24.85 6.46
CA GLY A 514 7.48 -25.16 5.34
C GLY A 514 6.04 -24.62 5.47
N LEU A 515 5.48 -24.51 6.68
CA LEU A 515 4.09 -24.05 6.90
C LEU A 515 3.92 -22.52 6.82
N SER A 516 2.68 -22.05 6.69
CA SER A 516 2.29 -20.64 6.74
C SER A 516 0.94 -20.48 7.44
N PHE A 517 0.77 -19.38 8.17
CA PHE A 517 -0.43 -19.06 8.94
C PHE A 517 -0.83 -17.60 8.68
N PRO A 518 -2.14 -17.28 8.59
CA PRO A 518 -2.60 -15.90 8.49
C PRO A 518 -2.02 -15.00 9.57
N VAL A 519 -2.08 -15.44 10.83
CA VAL A 519 -1.56 -14.69 11.98
C VAL A 519 -0.47 -15.48 12.68
N VAL A 520 0.66 -14.82 12.94
CA VAL A 520 1.72 -15.39 13.78
C VAL A 520 2.09 -14.40 14.89
N ILE A 521 2.08 -14.91 16.12
CA ILE A 521 2.59 -14.22 17.30
C ILE A 521 3.92 -14.85 17.66
N VAL A 522 5.00 -14.10 17.52
CA VAL A 522 6.35 -14.54 17.92
C VAL A 522 6.70 -13.92 19.26
N VAL A 523 7.05 -14.76 20.23
CA VAL A 523 7.48 -14.31 21.56
C VAL A 523 9.00 -14.46 21.65
N LEU A 524 9.74 -13.36 21.77
CA LEU A 524 11.20 -13.34 21.82
C LEU A 524 11.67 -13.05 23.26
N ASP A 525 12.49 -13.93 23.82
CA ASP A 525 13.01 -13.82 25.20
C ASP A 525 13.95 -12.62 25.43
N GLN A 526 14.71 -12.23 24.41
CA GLN A 526 15.53 -11.01 24.39
C GLN A 526 15.55 -10.50 22.96
N THR A 527 15.97 -9.25 22.71
CA THR A 527 16.34 -8.83 21.35
C THR A 527 17.55 -9.65 20.91
N PRO A 528 17.40 -10.61 19.99
CA PRO A 528 18.50 -11.45 19.56
C PRO A 528 19.59 -10.62 18.86
N ASN A 529 20.83 -11.08 18.91
CA ASN A 529 21.87 -10.55 18.01
C ASN A 529 21.62 -11.12 16.61
N PRO A 530 21.50 -10.31 15.54
CA PRO A 530 21.35 -10.79 14.16
C PRO A 530 22.50 -11.69 13.68
N GLU A 531 23.66 -11.66 14.35
CA GLU A 531 24.78 -12.56 14.08
C GLU A 531 24.73 -13.89 14.84
N SER A 532 23.72 -14.10 15.69
CA SER A 532 23.58 -15.35 16.43
C SER A 532 23.21 -16.52 15.52
N ALA A 533 23.62 -17.73 15.90
CA ALA A 533 23.16 -18.97 15.25
C ALA A 533 21.62 -19.10 15.22
N HIS A 534 20.93 -18.35 16.07
CA HIS A 534 19.47 -18.31 16.18
C HIS A 534 18.79 -17.40 15.15
N ALA A 535 19.52 -16.53 14.43
CA ALA A 535 18.96 -15.62 13.43
C ALA A 535 18.11 -16.37 12.39
N ARG A 536 18.57 -17.54 11.93
CA ARG A 536 17.81 -18.40 11.01
C ARG A 536 16.47 -18.86 11.61
N GLY A 537 16.45 -19.23 12.88
CA GLY A 537 15.23 -19.65 13.57
C GLY A 537 14.22 -18.49 13.67
N ILE A 538 14.71 -17.29 13.98
CA ILE A 538 13.89 -16.08 14.06
C ILE A 538 13.32 -15.73 12.68
N ILE A 539 14.15 -15.68 11.64
CA ILE A 539 13.69 -15.45 10.27
C ILE A 539 12.61 -16.47 9.87
N THR A 540 12.82 -17.74 10.21
CA THR A 540 11.84 -18.80 9.93
C THR A 540 10.53 -18.51 10.64
N ALA A 541 10.56 -18.16 11.92
CA ALA A 541 9.37 -17.81 12.71
C ALA A 541 8.62 -16.58 12.16
N LEU A 542 9.34 -15.50 11.85
CA LEU A 542 8.75 -14.25 11.35
C LEU A 542 8.10 -14.44 9.96
N THR A 543 8.70 -15.27 9.10
CA THR A 543 8.19 -15.56 7.75
C THR A 543 7.10 -16.63 7.71
N ARG A 544 6.56 -17.05 8.87
CA ARG A 544 5.37 -17.92 8.92
C ARG A 544 4.08 -17.13 8.72
N ALA A 545 4.06 -15.84 9.05
CA ALA A 545 2.88 -14.98 8.89
C ALA A 545 2.65 -14.63 7.42
N SER A 546 1.44 -14.87 6.92
CA SER A 546 1.02 -14.39 5.61
C SER A 546 0.33 -13.04 5.64
N GLU A 547 -0.40 -12.72 6.71
CA GLU A 547 -1.18 -11.48 6.80
C GLU A 547 -0.74 -10.59 7.95
N ARG A 548 -0.69 -11.16 9.16
CA ARG A 548 -0.45 -10.42 10.40
C ARG A 548 0.70 -11.03 11.19
N LEU A 549 1.71 -10.21 11.45
CA LEU A 549 2.82 -10.56 12.33
C LEU A 549 2.76 -9.70 13.60
N ILE A 550 2.76 -10.36 14.76
CA ILE A 550 2.87 -9.72 16.07
C ILE A 550 4.13 -10.23 16.73
N VAL A 551 4.99 -9.32 17.19
CA VAL A 551 6.25 -9.67 17.83
C VAL A 551 6.26 -9.11 19.24
N LEU A 552 6.28 -10.00 20.22
CA LEU A 552 6.39 -9.66 21.63
C LEU A 552 7.85 -9.83 22.03
N THR A 553 8.53 -8.73 22.34
CA THR A 553 9.93 -8.76 22.78
C THR A 553 9.99 -8.50 24.27
N LEU A 554 10.59 -9.41 25.04
CA LEU A 554 10.75 -9.18 26.47
C LEU A 554 11.80 -8.10 26.77
N VAL A 555 11.53 -7.30 27.80
CA VAL A 555 12.41 -6.23 28.30
C VAL A 555 12.60 -6.27 29.80
#